data_AF-A0A7U8PW56-F1
#
_entry.id   AF-A0A7U8PW56-F1
#
_cell.length_a   1.000
_cell.length_b   1.000
_cell.length_c   1.000
_cell.angle_alpha   90.00
_cell.angle_beta   90.00
_cell.angle_gamma   90.00
#
_symmetry.space_group_name_H-M   'P 1'
#
loop_
_entity.id
_entity.type
_entity.pdbx_description
1 polymer ?
#
loop_
_entity_poly.entity_id
_entity_poly.type
_entity_poly.pdbx_seq_one_letter_code
_entity_poly.pdbx_strand_id
1 'polypeptide(L)'
;MKGTFGGEAGVSSFRMPAWGFDFGSTTEVYYLALAWVVGSILLLFLLTLTPFGRVTVGLRENTHRLRFLGYNVHVLGTLVFAISAMFAGIAGALQAINIEAANYVVFEAGISTAVVLNSFIGGVGTFFGPAIGAAAMTFFGHVTSDVTRSWLLYQGLIFVLVMMFLPRGLVGEAVERFRNPKGTGISLGHALGRLVALLVTAAGTIMIVELVQRFFSSDYKALASAGNWPPVTFLGREWLPFAVSTWLIPLALFAAGIALLTIVNRHRAKAKGEA
;
A
#
# COMPACT_ATOMS: atom_id res chain seq x y z
N MET A 1 -13.62 -2.04 26.06
CA MET A 1 -12.59 -1.08 25.61
C MET A 1 -13.16 0.22 25.01
N LYS A 2 -14.39 0.27 24.45
CA LYS A 2 -14.96 1.50 23.87
C LYS A 2 -15.21 2.66 24.88
N GLY A 3 -15.48 2.35 26.15
CA GLY A 3 -15.77 3.36 27.18
C GLY A 3 -14.56 4.07 27.79
N THR A 4 -13.35 3.53 27.66
CA THR A 4 -12.15 4.07 28.32
C THR A 4 -11.37 5.10 27.51
N PHE A 5 -11.66 5.23 26.20
CA PHE A 5 -10.95 6.12 25.27
C PHE A 5 -11.81 7.30 24.77
N GLY A 6 -12.84 7.73 25.50
CA GLY A 6 -13.70 8.84 25.07
C GLY A 6 -14.76 8.47 24.00
N GLY A 7 -15.07 7.19 23.82
CA GLY A 7 -16.09 6.72 22.86
C GLY A 7 -15.61 6.79 21.41
N GLU A 8 -16.52 7.07 20.46
CA GLU A 8 -16.15 7.25 19.03
C GLU A 8 -15.46 8.59 18.75
N ALA A 9 -15.52 9.55 19.67
CA ALA A 9 -14.88 10.86 19.52
C ALA A 9 -13.38 10.83 19.87
N GLY A 10 -12.93 9.82 20.63
CA GLY A 10 -11.55 9.72 21.09
C GLY A 10 -11.20 10.70 22.21
N VAL A 11 -9.92 10.75 22.57
CA VAL A 11 -9.32 11.77 23.44
C VAL A 11 -8.68 12.85 22.56
N SER A 12 -9.10 14.10 22.73
CA SER A 12 -8.51 15.22 22.01
C SER A 12 -7.10 15.51 22.50
N SER A 13 -6.19 15.69 21.57
CA SER A 13 -4.80 16.06 21.80
C SER A 13 -4.65 17.54 21.48
N PHE A 14 -4.24 18.34 22.47
CA PHE A 14 -3.91 19.75 22.23
C PHE A 14 -2.45 19.88 21.77
N ARG A 15 -2.24 20.61 20.67
CA ARG A 15 -0.89 21.04 20.27
C ARG A 15 -0.41 22.05 21.31
N MET A 16 0.61 21.68 22.09
CA MET A 16 1.20 22.59 23.04
C MET A 16 2.32 23.38 22.37
N PRO A 17 2.40 24.70 22.60
CA PRO A 17 3.52 25.49 22.12
C PRO A 17 4.83 24.95 22.69
N ALA A 18 5.84 24.75 21.84
CA ALA A 18 7.17 24.34 22.28
C ALA A 18 8.26 25.07 21.49
N TRP A 19 9.34 25.44 22.19
CA TRP A 19 10.50 26.13 21.61
C TRP A 19 10.16 27.41 20.81
N GLY A 20 9.11 28.12 21.19
CA GLY A 20 8.68 29.38 20.56
C GLY A 20 7.78 29.22 19.33
N PHE A 21 7.39 27.99 18.99
CA PHE A 21 6.39 27.71 17.94
C PHE A 21 5.05 27.33 18.58
N ASP A 22 3.96 27.84 18.01
CA ASP A 22 2.59 27.59 18.47
C ASP A 22 2.06 26.25 17.92
N PHE A 23 2.71 25.68 16.88
CA PHE A 23 2.29 24.47 16.16
C PHE A 23 0.82 24.49 15.67
N GLY A 24 0.18 25.66 15.70
CA GLY A 24 -1.20 25.85 15.24
C GLY A 24 -1.32 25.69 13.73
N SER A 25 -0.27 26.01 12.97
CA SER A 25 -0.26 25.89 11.51
C SER A 25 0.11 24.48 11.06
N THR A 26 -0.67 23.91 10.13
CA THR A 26 -0.41 22.60 9.50
C THR A 26 1.00 22.51 8.91
N THR A 27 1.54 23.63 8.44
CA THR A 27 2.89 23.72 7.87
C THR A 27 3.98 23.46 8.91
N GLU A 28 3.83 23.95 10.14
CA GLU A 28 4.81 23.75 11.22
C GLU A 28 4.86 22.28 11.65
N VAL A 29 3.68 21.65 11.77
CA VAL A 29 3.57 20.22 12.07
C VAL A 29 4.16 19.36 10.95
N TYR A 30 3.97 19.76 9.69
CA TYR A 30 4.61 19.09 8.57
C TYR A 30 6.14 19.12 8.66
N TYR A 31 6.74 20.29 8.93
CA TYR A 31 8.20 20.39 9.07
C TYR A 31 8.75 19.62 10.28
N LEU A 32 8.01 19.62 11.40
CA LEU A 32 8.35 18.81 12.56
C LEU A 32 8.34 17.31 12.22
N ALA A 33 7.28 16.83 11.58
CA ALA A 33 7.17 15.44 11.15
C ALA A 33 8.25 15.08 10.14
N LEU A 34 8.52 15.95 9.17
CA LEU A 34 9.58 15.76 8.17
C LEU A 34 10.96 15.64 8.84
N ALA A 35 11.28 16.51 9.80
CA ALA A 35 12.54 16.46 10.53
C ALA A 35 12.72 15.14 11.27
N TRP A 36 11.68 14.67 11.97
CA TRP A 36 11.71 13.38 12.66
C TRP A 36 11.78 12.18 11.72
N VAL A 37 11.07 12.21 10.60
CA VAL A 37 11.11 11.13 9.59
C VAL A 37 12.51 11.04 8.97
N VAL A 38 13.07 12.18 8.53
CA VAL A 38 14.43 12.23 7.96
C VAL A 38 15.47 11.82 9.00
N GLY A 39 15.36 12.31 10.23
CA GLY A 39 16.23 11.92 11.34
C GLY A 39 16.16 10.42 11.65
N SER A 40 14.96 9.84 11.64
CA SER A 40 14.77 8.40 11.89
C SER A 40 15.35 7.55 10.76
N ILE A 41 15.11 7.93 9.50
CA ILE A 41 15.70 7.26 8.33
C ILE A 41 17.22 7.32 8.39
N LEU A 42 17.78 8.49 8.73
CA LEU A 42 19.23 8.67 8.85
C LEU A 42 19.81 7.82 9.97
N LEU A 43 19.20 7.80 11.16
CA LEU A 43 19.65 6.99 12.29
C LEU A 43 19.60 5.49 11.96
N LEU A 44 18.51 5.02 11.33
CA LEU A 44 18.40 3.64 10.86
C LEU A 44 19.45 3.33 9.79
N PHE A 45 19.74 4.28 8.90
CA PHE A 45 20.76 4.10 7.87
C PHE A 45 22.15 3.99 8.49
N LEU A 46 22.50 4.88 9.43
CA LEU A 46 23.77 4.79 10.16
C LEU A 46 23.88 3.46 10.91
N LEU A 47 22.79 2.97 11.52
CA LEU A 47 22.77 1.68 12.19
C LEU A 47 23.12 0.53 11.22
N THR A 48 22.66 0.58 9.97
CA THR A 48 23.04 -0.44 8.96
C THR A 48 24.53 -0.45 8.60
N LEU A 49 25.22 0.68 8.77
CA LEU A 49 26.66 0.78 8.51
C LEU A 49 27.51 0.21 9.66
N THR A 50 26.93 0.10 10.86
CA THR A 50 27.63 -0.43 12.04
C THR A 50 27.79 -1.95 12.00
N PRO A 51 28.73 -2.53 12.79
CA PRO A 51 28.86 -3.99 12.94
C PRO A 51 27.55 -4.64 13.42
N PHE A 52 26.79 -3.94 14.27
CA PHE A 52 25.48 -4.41 14.73
C PHE A 52 24.52 -4.66 13.55
N GLY A 53 24.45 -3.74 12.59
CA GLY A 53 23.64 -3.90 11.39
C GLY A 53 24.03 -5.11 10.52
N ARG A 54 25.30 -5.48 10.48
CA ARG A 54 25.74 -6.69 9.76
C ARG A 54 25.32 -7.97 10.47
N VAL A 55 25.37 -7.97 11.81
CA VAL A 55 24.95 -9.12 12.62
C VAL A 55 23.43 -9.32 12.54
N THR A 56 22.62 -8.25 12.42
CA THR A 56 21.17 -8.37 12.24
C THR A 56 20.78 -8.95 10.87
N VAL A 57 21.56 -8.70 9.82
CA VAL A 57 21.39 -9.41 8.53
C VAL A 57 21.66 -10.90 8.70
N GLY A 58 22.73 -11.26 9.42
CA GLY A 58 23.03 -12.66 9.75
C GLY A 58 21.92 -13.34 10.57
N LEU A 59 21.31 -12.60 11.52
CA LEU A 59 20.16 -13.05 12.30
C LEU A 59 18.97 -13.41 11.40
N ARG A 60 18.72 -12.61 10.34
CA ARG A 60 17.65 -12.86 9.36
C ARG A 60 17.93 -14.08 8.49
N GLU A 61 19.18 -14.33 8.11
CA GLU A 61 19.54 -15.43 7.22
C GLU A 61 19.59 -16.78 7.93
N ASN A 62 20.31 -16.87 9.05
CA ASN A 62 20.46 -18.14 9.76
C ASN A 62 20.83 -17.92 11.23
N THR A 63 19.81 -17.95 12.09
CA THR A 63 19.94 -17.83 13.55
C THR A 63 20.84 -18.92 14.15
N HIS A 64 20.81 -20.14 13.60
CA HIS A 64 21.61 -21.27 14.09
C HIS A 64 23.11 -21.06 13.84
N ARG A 65 23.48 -20.58 12.64
CA ARG A 65 24.85 -20.21 12.29
C ARG A 65 25.38 -19.07 13.16
N LEU A 66 24.53 -18.08 13.47
CA LEU A 66 24.89 -16.97 14.35
C LEU A 66 25.24 -17.44 15.76
N ARG A 67 24.49 -18.43 16.26
CA ARG A 67 24.72 -19.03 17.58
C ARG A 67 26.04 -19.79 17.65
N PHE A 68 26.42 -20.50 16.58
CA PHE A 68 27.72 -21.18 16.50
C PHE A 68 28.91 -20.22 16.45
N LEU A 69 28.72 -19.01 15.92
CA LEU A 69 29.72 -17.94 15.94
C LEU A 69 29.88 -17.29 17.34
N GLY A 70 29.13 -17.75 18.35
CA GLY A 70 29.19 -17.24 19.72
C GLY A 70 28.27 -16.05 20.02
N TYR A 71 27.43 -15.64 19.06
CA TYR A 71 26.47 -14.55 19.30
C TYR A 71 25.24 -15.02 20.08
N ASN A 72 24.79 -14.21 21.04
CA ASN A 72 23.53 -14.44 21.73
C ASN A 72 22.35 -13.95 20.89
N VAL A 73 21.73 -14.88 20.17
CA VAL A 73 20.55 -14.66 19.30
C VAL A 73 19.39 -14.01 20.05
N HIS A 74 19.16 -14.36 21.31
CA HIS A 74 18.05 -13.83 22.10
C HIS A 74 18.26 -12.35 22.41
N VAL A 75 19.44 -11.97 22.92
CA VAL A 75 19.77 -10.57 23.21
C VAL A 75 19.73 -9.71 21.95
N LEU A 76 20.28 -10.21 20.84
CA LEU A 76 20.20 -9.54 19.54
C LEU A 76 18.75 -9.31 19.09
N GLY A 77 17.90 -10.34 19.18
CA GLY A 77 16.48 -10.24 18.83
C GLY A 77 15.74 -9.21 19.69
N THR A 78 15.98 -9.21 21.00
CA THR A 78 15.36 -8.25 21.93
C THR A 78 15.81 -6.82 21.65
N LEU A 79 17.10 -6.60 21.34
CA LEU A 79 17.59 -5.27 20.97
C LEU A 79 16.96 -4.77 19.66
N VAL A 80 16.89 -5.61 18.64
CA VAL A 80 16.23 -5.25 17.37
C VAL A 80 14.76 -4.91 17.61
N PHE A 81 14.06 -5.72 18.39
CA PHE A 81 12.66 -5.46 18.76
C PHE A 81 12.50 -4.13 19.51
N ALA A 82 13.34 -3.85 20.50
CA ALA A 82 13.30 -2.60 21.26
C ALA A 82 13.55 -1.37 20.38
N ILE A 83 14.51 -1.45 19.44
CA ILE A 83 14.79 -0.38 18.48
C ILE A 83 13.60 -0.18 17.55
N SER A 84 13.01 -1.26 17.00
CA SER A 84 11.81 -1.16 16.17
C SER A 84 10.63 -0.57 16.93
N ALA A 85 10.43 -0.94 18.19
CA ALA A 85 9.37 -0.40 19.05
C ALA A 85 9.57 1.09 19.34
N MET A 86 10.80 1.54 19.53
CA MET A 86 11.13 2.96 19.70
C MET A 86 10.72 3.78 18.47
N PHE A 87 11.10 3.35 17.26
CA PHE A 87 10.72 4.04 16.03
C PHE A 87 9.21 3.96 15.74
N ALA A 88 8.56 2.85 16.05
CA ALA A 88 7.10 2.73 15.97
C ALA A 88 6.40 3.70 16.93
N GLY A 89 6.94 3.89 18.15
CA GLY A 89 6.45 4.88 19.12
C GLY A 89 6.58 6.31 18.63
N ILE A 90 7.72 6.67 18.01
CA ILE A 90 7.92 7.99 17.39
C ILE A 90 6.88 8.21 16.27
N ALA A 91 6.66 7.21 15.42
CA ALA A 91 5.65 7.29 14.35
C ALA A 91 4.22 7.48 14.91
N GLY A 92 3.86 6.76 15.98
CA GLY A 92 2.57 6.91 16.65
C GLY A 92 2.38 8.28 17.30
N ALA A 93 3.43 8.82 17.95
CA ALA A 93 3.39 10.16 18.54
C ALA A 93 3.20 11.25 17.46
N LEU A 94 3.91 11.13 16.33
CA LEU A 94 3.74 12.03 15.19
C LEU A 94 2.32 11.96 14.60
N GLN A 95 1.75 10.76 14.51
CA GLN A 95 0.38 10.57 14.05
C GLN A 95 -0.63 11.22 14.99
N ALA A 96 -0.44 11.09 16.31
CA ALA A 96 -1.32 11.72 17.30
C ALA A 96 -1.29 13.26 17.19
N ILE A 97 -0.11 13.85 16.96
CA ILE A 97 0.03 15.31 16.75
C ILE A 97 -0.63 15.76 15.44
N ASN A 98 -0.55 14.94 14.39
CA ASN A 98 -1.13 15.25 13.08
C ASN A 98 -2.66 15.22 13.08
N ILE A 99 -3.24 14.20 13.71
CA ILE A 99 -4.69 13.97 13.74
C ILE A 99 -5.38 14.76 14.86
N GLU A 100 -4.65 15.21 15.89
CA GLU A 100 -5.16 15.93 17.08
C GLU A 100 -6.23 15.15 17.87
N ALA A 101 -6.41 13.86 17.57
CA ALA A 101 -7.34 12.99 18.25
C ALA A 101 -6.77 11.56 18.31
N ALA A 102 -6.94 10.92 19.46
CA ALA A 102 -6.61 9.52 19.66
C ALA A 102 -7.91 8.73 19.91
N ASN A 103 -8.32 7.94 18.93
CA ASN A 103 -9.52 7.10 19.00
C ASN A 103 -9.14 5.60 19.00
N TYR A 104 -10.08 4.71 19.35
CA TYR A 104 -9.85 3.25 19.36
C TYR A 104 -9.38 2.70 18.00
N VAL A 105 -9.66 3.42 16.91
CA VAL A 105 -9.22 3.10 15.55
C VAL A 105 -7.70 2.92 15.47
N VAL A 106 -6.91 3.63 16.29
CA VAL A 106 -5.45 3.49 16.32
C VAL A 106 -4.96 2.11 16.79
N PHE A 107 -5.82 1.34 17.45
CA PHE A 107 -5.54 -0.02 17.92
C PHE A 107 -6.10 -1.11 17.00
N GLU A 108 -6.75 -0.73 15.89
CA GLU A 108 -7.29 -1.70 14.96
C GLU A 108 -6.20 -2.44 14.19
N ALA A 109 -6.41 -3.74 13.99
CA ALA A 109 -5.51 -4.58 13.19
C ALA A 109 -5.37 -4.13 11.73
N GLY A 110 -6.28 -3.27 11.24
CA GLY A 110 -6.19 -2.67 9.91
C GLY A 110 -4.93 -1.83 9.74
N ILE A 111 -4.54 -1.05 10.75
CA ILE A 111 -3.37 -0.16 10.69
C ILE A 111 -2.08 -0.98 10.61
N SER A 112 -1.93 -2.01 11.45
CA SER A 112 -0.74 -2.87 11.41
C SER A 112 -0.63 -3.61 10.08
N THR A 113 -1.75 -4.08 9.53
CA THR A 113 -1.80 -4.72 8.22
C THR A 113 -1.39 -3.76 7.11
N ALA A 114 -1.86 -2.51 7.13
CA ALA A 114 -1.52 -1.50 6.14
C ALA A 114 -0.01 -1.17 6.13
N VAL A 115 0.63 -1.06 7.29
CA VAL A 115 2.08 -0.80 7.38
C VAL A 115 2.89 -1.96 6.78
N VAL A 116 2.47 -3.20 7.05
CA VAL A 116 3.09 -4.39 6.48
C VAL A 116 2.90 -4.42 4.96
N LEU A 117 1.69 -4.14 4.47
CA LEU A 117 1.34 -4.04 3.05
C LEU A 117 2.24 -3.04 2.33
N ASN A 118 2.33 -1.82 2.86
CA ASN A 118 3.12 -0.73 2.32
C ASN A 118 4.62 -1.09 2.26
N SER A 119 5.11 -1.79 3.29
CA SER A 119 6.50 -2.24 3.36
C SER A 119 6.83 -3.28 2.29
N PHE A 120 5.91 -4.23 2.05
CA PHE A 120 6.08 -5.24 1.00
C PHE A 120 6.00 -4.65 -0.41
N ILE A 121 5.07 -3.73 -0.66
CA ILE A 121 4.92 -3.04 -1.95
C ILE A 121 6.19 -2.27 -2.29
N GLY A 122 6.74 -1.56 -1.32
CA GLY A 122 7.99 -0.83 -1.47
C GLY A 122 9.20 -1.75 -1.70
N GLY A 123 9.22 -2.91 -1.04
CA GLY A 123 10.24 -3.94 -1.16
C GLY A 123 11.09 -4.07 0.10
N VAL A 124 10.86 -5.13 0.87
CA VAL A 124 11.57 -5.42 2.15
C VAL A 124 13.07 -5.73 1.98
N GLY A 125 13.51 -6.00 0.75
CA GLY A 125 14.91 -6.26 0.42
C GLY A 125 15.76 -4.99 0.28
N THR A 126 15.13 -3.81 0.18
CA THR A 126 15.80 -2.52 -0.04
C THR A 126 15.56 -1.58 1.13
N PHE A 127 16.60 -0.89 1.60
CA PHE A 127 16.51 0.00 2.77
C PHE A 127 15.43 1.09 2.63
N PHE A 128 15.42 1.79 1.48
CA PHE A 128 14.42 2.83 1.19
C PHE A 128 13.08 2.27 0.66
N GLY A 129 12.99 0.95 0.45
CA GLY A 129 11.81 0.29 -0.09
C GLY A 129 10.54 0.63 0.69
N PRO A 130 10.47 0.28 1.99
CA PRO A 130 9.27 0.53 2.79
C PRO A 130 8.83 1.99 2.85
N ALA A 131 9.77 2.94 2.92
CA ALA A 131 9.46 4.37 2.94
C ALA A 131 8.79 4.83 1.63
N ILE A 132 9.33 4.41 0.48
CA ILE A 132 8.76 4.72 -0.84
C ILE A 132 7.42 4.01 -1.04
N GLY A 133 7.31 2.74 -0.60
CA GLY A 133 6.07 1.98 -0.64
C GLY A 133 4.95 2.64 0.17
N ALA A 134 5.26 3.11 1.38
CA ALA A 134 4.33 3.87 2.20
C ALA A 134 3.94 5.20 1.55
N ALA A 135 4.88 5.98 1.02
CA ALA A 135 4.57 7.23 0.34
C ALA A 135 3.66 7.01 -0.88
N ALA A 136 3.98 6.01 -1.72
CA ALA A 136 3.21 5.67 -2.91
C ALA A 136 1.81 5.17 -2.55
N MET A 137 1.67 4.28 -1.56
CA MET A 137 0.37 3.76 -1.14
C MET A 137 -0.49 4.81 -0.44
N THR A 138 0.10 5.67 0.39
CA THR A 138 -0.64 6.77 1.01
C THR A 138 -1.14 7.76 -0.04
N PHE A 139 -0.30 8.14 -1.01
CA PHE A 139 -0.72 9.02 -2.10
C PHE A 139 -1.80 8.35 -2.97
N PHE A 140 -1.63 7.07 -3.30
CA PHE A 140 -2.62 6.31 -4.04
C PHE A 140 -3.95 6.22 -3.28
N GLY A 141 -3.91 5.95 -1.98
CA GLY A 141 -5.07 5.90 -1.10
C GLY A 141 -5.80 7.24 -1.08
N HIS A 142 -5.08 8.36 -1.00
CA HIS A 142 -5.68 9.70 -1.03
C HIS A 142 -6.40 9.98 -2.35
N VAL A 143 -5.72 9.79 -3.48
CA VAL A 143 -6.32 10.00 -4.82
C VAL A 143 -7.51 9.06 -5.05
N THR A 144 -7.42 7.81 -4.60
CA THR A 144 -8.48 6.83 -4.79
C THR A 144 -9.67 7.11 -3.88
N SER A 145 -9.43 7.59 -2.65
CA SER A 145 -10.50 7.98 -1.72
C SER A 145 -11.36 9.13 -2.27
N ASP A 146 -10.79 10.03 -3.07
CA ASP A 146 -11.52 11.13 -3.70
C ASP A 146 -12.44 10.64 -4.84
N VAL A 147 -12.05 9.55 -5.51
CA VAL A 147 -12.76 9.02 -6.68
C VAL A 147 -13.79 7.95 -6.30
N THR A 148 -13.47 7.08 -5.34
CA THR A 148 -14.27 5.90 -4.99
C THR A 148 -14.26 5.61 -3.50
N ARG A 149 -15.43 5.17 -3.00
CA ARG A 149 -15.61 4.74 -1.62
C ARG A 149 -14.98 3.36 -1.35
N SER A 150 -14.66 2.58 -2.39
CA SER A 150 -13.99 1.26 -2.31
C SER A 150 -12.46 1.34 -2.30
N TRP A 151 -11.88 2.47 -1.88
CA TRP A 151 -10.43 2.66 -1.94
C TRP A 151 -9.62 1.53 -1.25
N LEU A 152 -10.12 0.96 -0.15
CA LEU A 152 -9.50 -0.22 0.52
C LEU A 152 -9.40 -1.44 -0.39
N LEU A 153 -10.43 -1.71 -1.20
CA LEU A 153 -10.45 -2.84 -2.13
C LEU A 153 -9.40 -2.63 -3.23
N TYR A 154 -9.33 -1.42 -3.79
CA TYR A 154 -8.35 -1.08 -4.81
C TYR A 154 -6.91 -1.12 -4.29
N GLN A 155 -6.69 -0.69 -3.04
CA GLN A 155 -5.40 -0.79 -2.37
C GLN A 155 -4.97 -2.26 -2.22
N GLY A 156 -5.89 -3.14 -1.80
CA GLY A 156 -5.63 -4.58 -1.71
C GLY A 156 -5.39 -5.24 -3.09
N LEU A 157 -6.12 -4.82 -4.12
CA LEU A 157 -5.93 -5.33 -5.48
C LEU A 157 -4.55 -4.97 -6.03
N ILE A 158 -4.13 -3.71 -5.87
CA ILE A 158 -2.80 -3.26 -6.29
C ILE A 158 -1.71 -3.99 -5.52
N PHE A 159 -1.91 -4.24 -4.22
CA PHE A 159 -0.97 -5.06 -3.47
C PHE A 159 -0.76 -6.43 -4.10
N VAL A 160 -1.84 -7.16 -4.42
CA VAL A 160 -1.76 -8.49 -5.05
C VAL A 160 -1.07 -8.41 -6.41
N LEU A 161 -1.41 -7.40 -7.22
CA LEU A 161 -0.78 -7.19 -8.53
C LEU A 161 0.71 -6.90 -8.39
N VAL A 162 1.11 -6.01 -7.48
CA VAL A 162 2.52 -5.69 -7.23
C VAL A 162 3.27 -6.95 -6.75
N MET A 163 2.72 -7.72 -5.82
CA MET A 163 3.38 -8.96 -5.38
C MET A 163 3.49 -10.01 -6.49
N MET A 164 2.48 -10.15 -7.35
CA MET A 164 2.48 -11.14 -8.42
C MET A 164 3.42 -10.77 -9.57
N PHE A 165 3.56 -9.48 -9.88
CA PHE A 165 4.35 -9.01 -11.02
C PHE A 165 5.73 -8.45 -10.65
N LEU A 166 5.92 -7.97 -9.42
CA LEU A 166 7.15 -7.37 -8.90
C LEU A 166 7.58 -8.11 -7.61
N PRO A 167 8.15 -9.32 -7.72
CA PRO A 167 8.47 -10.16 -6.56
C PRO A 167 9.50 -9.53 -5.61
N ARG A 168 10.27 -8.53 -6.07
CA ARG A 168 11.23 -7.77 -5.23
C ARG A 168 10.65 -6.45 -4.67
N GLY A 169 9.40 -6.12 -4.97
CA GLY A 169 8.77 -4.84 -4.69
C GLY A 169 9.18 -3.74 -5.67
N LEU A 170 8.51 -2.58 -5.60
CA LEU A 170 8.69 -1.45 -6.52
C LEU A 170 10.15 -0.98 -6.59
N VAL A 171 10.78 -0.78 -5.44
CA VAL A 171 12.15 -0.24 -5.37
C VAL A 171 13.18 -1.32 -5.71
N GLY A 172 12.96 -2.57 -5.28
CA GLY A 172 13.84 -3.70 -5.59
C GLY A 172 13.97 -3.97 -7.09
N GLU A 173 12.84 -3.95 -7.81
CA GLU A 173 12.81 -4.09 -9.27
C GLU A 173 13.46 -2.90 -9.99
N ALA A 174 13.19 -1.67 -9.51
CA ALA A 174 13.82 -0.47 -10.08
C ALA A 174 15.35 -0.55 -9.97
N VAL A 175 15.88 -0.87 -8.78
CA VAL A 175 17.32 -0.99 -8.53
C VAL A 175 17.94 -2.11 -9.38
N GLU A 176 17.30 -3.27 -9.51
CA GLU A 176 17.81 -4.34 -10.37
C GLU A 176 17.87 -3.90 -11.84
N ARG A 177 16.83 -3.21 -12.31
CA ARG A 177 16.76 -2.69 -13.68
C ARG A 177 17.84 -1.64 -13.95
N PHE A 178 18.15 -0.79 -12.97
CA PHE A 178 19.27 0.16 -13.06
C PHE A 178 20.63 -0.54 -13.02
N ARG A 179 20.79 -1.61 -12.23
CA ARG A 179 22.07 -2.34 -12.08
C ARG A 179 22.38 -3.25 -13.27
N ASN A 180 21.37 -3.84 -13.91
CA ASN A 180 21.56 -4.73 -15.05
C ASN A 180 20.67 -4.35 -16.24
N PRO A 181 20.96 -3.23 -16.93
CA PRO A 181 20.16 -2.76 -18.05
C PRO A 181 20.13 -3.72 -19.25
N LYS A 182 21.10 -4.65 -19.34
CA LYS A 182 21.21 -5.65 -20.41
C LYS A 182 20.46 -6.97 -20.11
N GLY A 183 19.98 -7.18 -18.87
CA GLY A 183 19.35 -8.43 -18.44
C GLY A 183 17.86 -8.58 -18.77
N THR A 184 17.18 -7.49 -19.16
CA THR A 184 15.79 -7.53 -19.59
C THR A 184 15.69 -7.14 -21.06
N GLY A 185 15.98 -8.10 -21.94
CA GLY A 185 15.56 -8.08 -23.34
C GLY A 185 14.04 -8.18 -23.49
N ILE A 186 13.28 -7.35 -22.75
CA ILE A 186 11.87 -7.16 -23.01
C ILE A 186 11.82 -6.20 -24.18
N SER A 187 11.56 -6.71 -25.39
CA SER A 187 11.28 -5.84 -26.53
C SER A 187 10.19 -4.85 -26.10
N LEU A 188 10.39 -3.56 -26.37
CA LEU A 188 9.49 -2.47 -25.97
C LEU A 188 8.02 -2.81 -26.31
N GLY A 189 7.76 -3.48 -27.44
CA GLY A 189 6.45 -3.94 -27.85
C GLY A 189 5.79 -4.99 -26.95
N HIS A 190 6.55 -5.96 -26.42
CA HIS A 190 6.01 -6.94 -25.45
C HIS A 190 5.77 -6.30 -24.07
N ALA A 191 6.60 -5.33 -23.68
CA ALA A 191 6.39 -4.58 -22.43
C ALA A 191 5.10 -3.74 -22.53
N LEU A 192 4.94 -3.01 -23.63
CA LEU A 192 3.75 -2.22 -23.93
C LEU A 192 2.50 -3.09 -24.07
N GLY A 193 2.58 -4.23 -24.77
CA GLY A 193 1.46 -5.16 -24.92
C GLY A 193 0.98 -5.73 -23.58
N ARG A 194 1.91 -6.05 -22.66
CA ARG A 194 1.55 -6.47 -21.30
C ARG A 194 0.95 -5.33 -20.48
N LEU A 195 1.49 -4.13 -20.60
CA LEU A 195 1.01 -2.95 -19.87
C LEU A 195 -0.42 -2.60 -20.31
N VAL A 196 -0.69 -2.58 -21.61
CA VAL A 196 -2.03 -2.36 -22.17
C VAL A 196 -3.00 -3.45 -21.72
N ALA A 197 -2.61 -4.72 -21.80
CA ALA A 197 -3.47 -5.81 -21.39
C ALA A 197 -3.79 -5.78 -19.88
N LEU A 198 -2.82 -5.40 -19.04
CA LEU A 198 -3.00 -5.18 -17.60
C LEU A 198 -3.94 -3.99 -17.31
N LEU A 199 -3.81 -2.88 -18.04
CA LEU A 199 -4.67 -1.71 -17.90
C LEU A 199 -6.12 -2.03 -18.30
N VAL A 200 -6.33 -2.80 -19.38
CA VAL A 200 -7.67 -3.22 -19.80
C VAL A 200 -8.31 -4.16 -18.79
N THR A 201 -7.55 -5.13 -18.25
CA THR A 201 -8.06 -5.98 -17.16
C THR A 201 -8.39 -5.17 -15.90
N ALA A 202 -7.52 -4.22 -15.53
CA ALA A 202 -7.74 -3.36 -14.38
C ALA A 202 -9.01 -2.52 -14.58
N ALA A 203 -9.19 -1.88 -15.73
CA ALA A 203 -10.38 -1.09 -16.04
C ALA A 203 -11.68 -1.92 -15.99
N GLY A 204 -11.68 -3.14 -16.54
CA GLY A 204 -12.83 -4.05 -16.44
C GLY A 204 -13.14 -4.46 -15.00
N THR A 205 -12.10 -4.78 -14.21
CA THR A 205 -12.24 -5.15 -12.80
C THR A 205 -12.77 -3.98 -11.96
N ILE A 206 -12.20 -2.78 -12.16
CA ILE A 206 -12.64 -1.52 -11.53
C ILE A 206 -14.11 -1.26 -11.83
N MET A 207 -14.51 -1.39 -13.10
CA MET A 207 -15.89 -1.12 -13.50
C MET A 207 -16.88 -2.13 -12.89
N ILE A 208 -16.54 -3.42 -12.82
CA ILE A 208 -17.37 -4.43 -12.13
C ILE A 208 -17.50 -4.10 -10.65
N VAL A 209 -16.37 -3.86 -9.98
CA VAL A 209 -16.33 -3.60 -8.53
C VAL A 209 -17.15 -2.35 -8.18
N GLU A 210 -16.99 -1.28 -8.94
CA GLU A 210 -17.66 -0.02 -8.67
C GLU A 210 -19.18 -0.11 -8.90
N LEU A 211 -19.63 -0.81 -9.94
CA LEU A 211 -21.05 -1.04 -10.20
C LEU A 211 -21.69 -1.92 -9.13
N VAL A 212 -21.02 -3.00 -8.72
CA VAL A 212 -21.47 -3.85 -7.61
C VAL A 212 -21.57 -3.02 -6.33
N GLN A 213 -20.51 -2.29 -5.96
CA GLN A 213 -20.52 -1.54 -4.72
C GLN A 213 -21.58 -0.43 -4.71
N ARG A 214 -21.73 0.33 -5.80
CA ARG A 214 -22.76 1.38 -5.88
C ARG A 214 -24.17 0.79 -5.75
N PHE A 215 -24.41 -0.38 -6.34
CA PHE A 215 -25.68 -1.09 -6.22
C PHE A 215 -25.94 -1.61 -4.80
N PHE A 216 -24.91 -2.12 -4.11
CA PHE A 216 -25.04 -2.62 -2.74
C PHE A 216 -24.84 -1.54 -1.65
N SER A 217 -24.52 -0.31 -2.03
CA SER A 217 -24.30 0.81 -1.11
C SER A 217 -25.54 1.12 -0.30
N SER A 218 -25.35 1.32 1.01
CA SER A 218 -26.42 1.68 1.95
C SER A 218 -27.17 2.95 1.50
N ASP A 219 -26.47 3.90 0.88
CA ASP A 219 -27.06 5.15 0.39
C ASP A 219 -28.00 4.90 -0.79
N TYR A 220 -27.62 3.98 -1.69
CA TYR A 220 -28.45 3.61 -2.83
C TYR A 220 -29.70 2.82 -2.40
N LYS A 221 -29.55 1.93 -1.42
CA LYS A 221 -30.69 1.23 -0.80
C LYS A 221 -31.62 2.17 -0.04
N ALA A 222 -31.10 3.26 0.54
CA ALA A 222 -31.92 4.30 1.17
C ALA A 222 -32.71 5.11 0.14
N LEU A 223 -32.12 5.36 -1.04
CA LEU A 223 -32.80 5.99 -2.18
C LEU A 223 -33.84 5.07 -2.83
N ALA A 224 -33.64 3.75 -2.76
CA ALA A 224 -34.57 2.73 -3.23
C ALA A 224 -35.75 2.49 -2.26
N SER A 225 -36.31 3.55 -1.70
CA SER A 225 -37.54 3.47 -0.88
C SER A 225 -38.77 3.41 -1.80
N ALA A 226 -39.72 2.52 -1.47
CA ALA A 226 -40.99 2.32 -2.18
C ALA A 226 -40.89 1.77 -3.62
N GLY A 227 -40.03 0.77 -3.88
CA GLY A 227 -40.07 -0.04 -5.10
C GLY A 227 -39.56 0.64 -6.38
N ASN A 228 -39.11 1.90 -6.29
CA ASN A 228 -38.50 2.64 -7.38
C ASN A 228 -36.97 2.60 -7.23
N TRP A 229 -36.29 2.00 -8.21
CA TRP A 229 -34.82 1.87 -8.23
C TRP A 229 -34.22 2.90 -9.19
N PRO A 230 -33.74 4.06 -8.72
CA PRO A 230 -33.22 5.11 -9.58
C PRO A 230 -31.94 4.65 -10.31
N PRO A 231 -31.65 5.16 -11.53
CA PRO A 231 -30.43 4.82 -12.25
C PRO A 231 -29.18 5.25 -11.48
N VAL A 232 -28.16 4.39 -11.49
CA VAL A 232 -26.85 4.68 -10.88
C VAL A 232 -26.03 5.48 -11.89
N THR A 233 -25.61 6.69 -11.51
CA THR A 233 -24.70 7.48 -12.34
C THR A 233 -23.27 7.00 -12.16
N PHE A 234 -22.63 6.58 -13.25
CA PHE A 234 -21.21 6.18 -13.28
C PHE A 234 -20.57 6.67 -14.58
N LEU A 235 -19.42 7.35 -14.48
CA LEU A 235 -18.70 7.99 -15.60
C LEU A 235 -19.58 8.94 -16.43
N GLY A 236 -20.48 9.69 -15.78
CA GLY A 236 -21.40 10.63 -16.46
C GLY A 236 -22.49 9.95 -17.29
N ARG A 237 -22.63 8.62 -17.21
CA ARG A 237 -23.74 7.87 -17.80
C ARG A 237 -24.65 7.29 -16.72
N GLU A 238 -25.93 7.21 -17.05
CA GLU A 238 -26.94 6.56 -16.22
C GLU A 238 -26.99 5.06 -16.53
N TRP A 239 -26.85 4.25 -15.49
CA TRP A 239 -26.89 2.80 -15.57
C TRP A 239 -28.09 2.27 -14.80
N LEU A 240 -28.98 1.58 -15.51
CA LEU A 240 -30.13 0.92 -14.90
C LEU A 240 -29.66 -0.38 -14.22
N PRO A 241 -30.06 -0.65 -12.96
CA PRO A 241 -29.50 -1.78 -12.22
C PRO A 241 -29.86 -3.16 -12.77
N PHE A 242 -31.07 -3.30 -13.30
CA PHE A 242 -31.58 -4.55 -13.86
C PHE A 242 -31.29 -4.69 -15.37
N ALA A 243 -30.66 -3.70 -15.99
CA ALA A 243 -30.33 -3.79 -17.41
C ALA A 243 -29.16 -4.74 -17.63
N VAL A 244 -29.31 -5.68 -18.57
CA VAL A 244 -28.27 -6.65 -18.95
C VAL A 244 -26.99 -5.93 -19.41
N SER A 245 -27.13 -4.78 -20.09
CA SER A 245 -26.00 -3.94 -20.54
C SER A 245 -25.10 -3.46 -19.40
N THR A 246 -25.66 -3.24 -18.21
CA THR A 246 -24.91 -2.78 -17.02
C THR A 246 -23.92 -3.83 -16.54
N TRP A 247 -24.22 -5.11 -16.72
CA TRP A 247 -23.38 -6.22 -16.27
C TRP A 247 -22.53 -6.81 -17.39
N LEU A 248 -23.03 -6.79 -18.63
CA LEU A 248 -22.39 -7.44 -19.78
C LEU A 248 -21.20 -6.62 -20.31
N ILE A 249 -21.26 -5.28 -20.27
CA ILE A 249 -20.15 -4.43 -20.72
C ILE A 249 -18.90 -4.58 -19.84
N PRO A 250 -18.97 -4.50 -18.50
CA PRO A 250 -17.81 -4.74 -17.64
C PRO A 250 -17.22 -6.15 -17.78
N LEU A 251 -18.09 -7.16 -17.89
CA LEU A 251 -17.70 -8.57 -17.97
C LEU A 251 -17.03 -8.89 -19.32
N ALA A 252 -17.51 -8.30 -20.40
CA ALA A 252 -16.87 -8.37 -21.72
C ALA A 252 -15.49 -7.68 -21.73
N LEU A 253 -15.36 -6.52 -21.06
CA LEU A 253 -14.10 -5.78 -20.93
C LEU A 253 -13.06 -6.59 -20.14
N PHE A 254 -13.47 -7.22 -19.04
CA PHE A 254 -12.61 -8.10 -18.25
C PHE A 254 -12.16 -9.33 -19.06
N ALA A 255 -13.09 -10.01 -19.75
CA ALA A 255 -12.78 -11.15 -20.61
C ALA A 255 -11.83 -10.78 -21.76
N ALA A 256 -12.04 -9.61 -22.38
CA ALA A 256 -11.16 -9.09 -23.43
C ALA A 256 -9.74 -8.80 -22.91
N GLY A 257 -9.61 -8.25 -21.71
CA GLY A 257 -8.32 -8.03 -21.05
C GLY A 257 -7.57 -9.33 -20.77
N ILE A 258 -8.26 -10.36 -20.26
CA ILE A 258 -7.65 -11.68 -20.04
C ILE A 258 -7.23 -12.32 -21.37
N ALA A 259 -8.06 -12.23 -22.40
CA ALA A 259 -7.73 -12.74 -23.74
C ALA A 259 -6.45 -12.07 -24.27
N LEU A 260 -6.34 -10.75 -24.18
CA LEU A 260 -5.13 -10.01 -24.55
C LEU A 260 -3.89 -10.45 -23.75
N LEU A 261 -4.01 -10.64 -22.44
CA LEU A 261 -2.89 -11.15 -21.62
C LEU A 261 -2.44 -12.54 -22.06
N THR A 262 -3.38 -13.45 -22.35
CA THR A 262 -3.04 -14.81 -22.81
C THR A 262 -2.37 -14.80 -24.18
N ILE A 263 -2.81 -13.92 -25.10
CA ILE A 263 -2.22 -13.76 -26.43
C ILE A 263 -0.79 -13.23 -26.31
N VAL A 264 -0.58 -12.16 -25.55
CA VAL A 264 0.75 -11.55 -25.35
C VAL A 264 1.72 -12.55 -24.68
N ASN A 265 1.24 -13.33 -23.71
CA ASN A 265 2.06 -14.37 -23.06
C ASN A 265 2.38 -15.54 -24.01
N ARG A 266 1.44 -15.96 -24.87
CA ARG A 266 1.66 -17.01 -25.88
C ARG A 266 2.66 -16.58 -26.96
N HIS A 267 2.64 -15.32 -27.40
CA HIS A 267 3.63 -14.80 -28.34
C HIS A 267 5.06 -14.83 -27.78
N ARG A 268 5.22 -14.57 -26.47
CA ARG A 268 6.52 -14.68 -25.79
C ARG A 268 7.00 -16.13 -25.64
N ALA A 269 6.10 -17.07 -25.30
CA ALA A 269 6.43 -18.49 -25.21
C ALA A 269 6.93 -19.02 -26.57
N LYS A 270 6.24 -18.69 -27.66
CA LYS A 270 6.67 -19.02 -29.02
C LYS A 270 8.01 -18.37 -29.40
N ALA A 271 8.25 -17.13 -28.99
CA ALA A 271 9.52 -16.44 -29.25
C ALA A 271 10.71 -17.01 -28.45
N LYS A 272 10.45 -17.76 -27.38
CA LYS A 272 11.48 -18.44 -26.57
C LYS A 272 11.75 -19.89 -26.98
N GLY A 273 10.98 -20.47 -27.90
CA GLY A 273 11.15 -21.86 -28.34
C GLY A 273 10.71 -22.92 -27.33
N GLU A 274 9.93 -22.54 -26.31
CA GLU A 274 9.31 -23.46 -25.35
C GLU A 274 7.93 -23.86 -25.91
N ALA A 275 7.88 -24.89 -26.75
CA ALA A 275 6.66 -25.53 -27.24
C ALA A 275 6.65 -27.00 -26.83
#